data_AF-X1LDD6-F1
#
_entry.id   AF-X1LDD6-F1
#
_cell.length_a   1.000
_cell.length_b   1.000
_cell.length_c   1.000
_cell.angle_alpha   90.00
_cell.angle_beta   90.00
_cell.angle_gamma   90.00
#
_symmetry.space_group_name_H-M   'P 1'
#
loop_
_entity.id
_entity.type
_entity.pdbx_description
1 polymer ?
#
loop_
_entity_poly.entity_id
_entity_poly.type
_entity_poly.pdbx_seq_one_letter_code
_entity_poly.pdbx_strand_id
1 'polypeptide(L)'
;IPFLPRFFSKKNKFRQNYALIFIAIVSTILLLSFSDSPPLVRYLIVLFPFICLLNGAILSKIKQKNKVIAYSILLLLIFTNILAVFPLNLIKYTGLIQFSDKIGSFEDFNATYFADKAFKIRYHLVDYLYEITHDYDSASEIMVNYINENKKIGDTFISSDGGTGVLLMFYTDLPYLTKIDSDESANWIIFWNMEYPSLKTQEQQQRFADFIDSNFDLSKYQEITLNISNVRFTETPNPIHHKYRTDRNGEVILYHLKTKTP
;
A
#
# COMPACT_ATOMS: atom_id res chain seq x y z
N ILE A 1 -58.44 -18.40 24.70
CA ILE A 1 -57.16 -17.76 24.34
C ILE A 1 -56.03 -18.77 24.58
N PRO A 2 -55.67 -19.61 23.58
CA PRO A 2 -54.45 -20.42 23.64
C PRO A 2 -53.48 -20.06 22.49
N PHE A 3 -52.25 -20.58 22.60
CA PHE A 3 -51.17 -20.59 21.60
C PHE A 3 -50.22 -19.38 21.53
N LEU A 4 -49.32 -19.31 22.51
CA LEU A 4 -47.96 -18.84 22.27
C LEU A 4 -47.09 -20.04 21.82
N PRO A 5 -46.52 -20.05 20.60
CA PRO A 5 -45.68 -21.15 20.17
C PRO A 5 -44.31 -21.04 20.84
N ARG A 6 -44.02 -22.04 21.67
CA ARG A 6 -42.72 -22.33 22.28
C ARG A 6 -41.74 -22.83 21.19
N PHE A 7 -41.41 -21.99 20.21
CA PHE A 7 -40.54 -22.34 19.05
C PHE A 7 -39.16 -21.69 19.12
N PHE A 8 -38.48 -21.76 20.27
CA PHE A 8 -37.02 -21.61 20.31
C PHE A 8 -36.41 -22.83 20.98
N SER A 9 -36.46 -23.97 20.29
CA SER A 9 -35.76 -25.18 20.72
C SER A 9 -34.24 -24.92 20.73
N LYS A 10 -33.52 -25.50 21.71
CA LYS A 10 -32.06 -25.37 21.85
C LYS A 10 -31.28 -25.73 20.57
N LYS A 11 -31.85 -26.56 19.69
CA LYS A 11 -31.27 -26.90 18.37
C LYS A 11 -31.17 -25.71 17.41
N ASN A 12 -32.12 -24.76 17.46
CA ASN A 12 -32.09 -23.56 16.62
C ASN A 12 -31.02 -22.55 17.06
N LYS A 13 -30.79 -22.41 18.37
CA LYS A 13 -29.66 -21.61 18.89
C LYS A 13 -28.32 -22.14 18.40
N PHE A 14 -28.16 -23.45 18.22
CA PHE A 14 -26.93 -24.04 17.71
C PHE A 14 -26.67 -23.59 16.26
N ARG A 15 -27.64 -23.72 15.35
CA ARG A 15 -27.52 -23.29 13.93
C ARG A 15 -27.35 -21.77 13.77
N GLN A 16 -28.05 -20.97 14.56
CA GLN A 16 -27.93 -19.50 14.54
C GLN A 16 -26.51 -19.02 14.90
N ASN A 17 -25.82 -19.72 15.81
CA ASN A 17 -24.46 -19.35 16.20
C ASN A 17 -23.43 -19.59 15.07
N TYR A 18 -23.57 -20.67 14.30
CA TYR A 18 -22.72 -20.90 13.13
C TYR A 18 -23.04 -19.94 11.99
N ALA A 19 -24.30 -19.54 11.84
CA ALA A 19 -24.68 -18.53 10.86
C ALA A 19 -24.01 -17.19 11.14
N LEU A 20 -23.92 -16.76 12.41
CA LEU A 20 -23.21 -15.52 12.78
C LEU A 20 -21.70 -15.61 12.54
N ILE A 21 -21.08 -16.75 12.88
CA ILE A 21 -19.66 -16.99 12.60
C ILE A 21 -19.41 -17.00 11.08
N PHE A 22 -20.26 -17.67 10.31
CA PHE A 22 -20.18 -17.71 8.85
C PHE A 22 -20.37 -16.31 8.25
N ILE A 23 -21.33 -15.52 8.73
CA ILE A 23 -21.54 -14.13 8.29
C ILE A 23 -20.33 -13.26 8.63
N ALA A 24 -19.71 -13.42 9.80
CA ALA A 24 -18.51 -12.66 10.14
C ALA A 24 -17.30 -13.05 9.28
N ILE A 25 -17.09 -14.34 9.04
CA ILE A 25 -16.03 -14.84 8.16
C ILE A 25 -16.28 -14.36 6.73
N VAL A 26 -17.50 -14.53 6.20
CA VAL A 26 -17.86 -14.10 4.84
C VAL A 26 -17.80 -12.59 4.70
N SER A 27 -18.29 -11.81 5.66
CA SER A 27 -18.17 -10.34 5.60
C SER A 27 -16.72 -9.91 5.64
N THR A 28 -15.90 -10.50 6.50
CA THR A 28 -14.45 -10.22 6.57
C THR A 28 -13.75 -10.60 5.27
N ILE A 29 -14.06 -11.77 4.69
CA ILE A 29 -13.53 -12.21 3.39
C ILE A 29 -13.97 -11.25 2.29
N LEU A 30 -15.25 -10.89 2.20
CA LEU A 30 -15.76 -9.94 1.21
C LEU A 30 -15.08 -8.57 1.37
N LEU A 31 -15.01 -8.04 2.60
CA LEU A 31 -14.34 -6.78 2.90
C LEU A 31 -12.86 -6.77 2.48
N LEU A 32 -12.15 -7.86 2.75
CA LEU A 32 -10.75 -7.99 2.35
C LEU A 32 -10.61 -8.15 0.83
N SER A 33 -11.47 -8.96 0.20
CA SER A 33 -11.49 -9.20 -1.25
C SER A 33 -11.86 -7.97 -2.09
N PHE A 34 -12.49 -6.94 -1.52
CA PHE A 34 -12.81 -5.69 -2.21
C PHE A 34 -11.79 -4.55 -1.96
N SER A 35 -10.73 -4.80 -1.18
CA SER A 35 -9.83 -3.74 -0.68
C SER A 35 -8.78 -3.22 -1.67
N ASP A 36 -8.72 -3.75 -2.90
CA ASP A 36 -7.74 -3.34 -3.92
C ASP A 36 -8.00 -1.97 -4.56
N SER A 37 -9.19 -1.39 -4.36
CA SER A 37 -9.53 -0.08 -4.91
C SER A 37 -9.47 1.00 -3.83
N PRO A 38 -8.51 1.95 -3.88
CA PRO A 38 -8.37 3.02 -2.89
C PRO A 38 -9.65 3.84 -2.64
N PRO A 39 -10.53 4.10 -3.64
CA PRO A 39 -11.82 4.73 -3.40
C PRO A 39 -12.77 3.89 -2.53
N LEU A 40 -12.82 2.57 -2.72
CA LEU A 40 -13.79 1.71 -2.01
C LEU A 40 -13.45 1.53 -0.54
N VAL A 41 -12.17 1.42 -0.19
CA VAL A 41 -11.73 1.34 1.22
C VAL A 41 -12.22 2.55 2.01
N ARG A 42 -12.20 3.75 1.39
CA ARG A 42 -12.72 4.99 2.01
C ARG A 42 -14.22 4.94 2.30
N TYR A 43 -15.01 4.25 1.48
CA TYR A 43 -16.45 4.10 1.71
C TYR A 43 -16.77 3.00 2.73
N LEU A 44 -15.93 1.97 2.82
CA LEU A 44 -16.12 0.85 3.74
C LEU A 44 -15.67 1.16 5.17
N ILE A 45 -14.86 2.21 5.38
CA ILE A 45 -14.39 2.61 6.72
C ILE A 45 -15.56 2.90 7.68
N VAL A 46 -16.70 3.38 7.15
CA VAL A 46 -17.91 3.67 7.93
C VAL A 46 -18.52 2.38 8.51
N LEU A 47 -18.23 1.22 7.92
CA LEU A 47 -18.71 -0.08 8.41
C LEU A 47 -17.87 -0.63 9.56
N PHE A 48 -16.69 -0.07 9.84
CA PHE A 48 -15.77 -0.60 10.85
C PHE A 48 -16.42 -0.73 12.24
N PRO A 49 -17.15 0.28 12.76
CA PRO A 49 -17.84 0.14 14.04
C PRO A 49 -18.83 -1.03 14.07
N PHE A 50 -19.57 -1.24 12.98
CA PHE A 50 -20.53 -2.33 12.87
C PHE A 50 -19.84 -3.70 12.87
N ILE A 51 -18.74 -3.83 12.14
CA ILE A 51 -17.93 -5.06 12.10
C ILE A 51 -17.33 -5.35 13.49
N CYS A 52 -16.85 -4.33 14.20
CA CYS A 52 -16.36 -4.48 15.58
C CYS A 52 -17.47 -4.95 16.53
N LEU A 53 -18.68 -4.38 16.45
CA LEU A 53 -19.82 -4.79 17.26
C LEU A 53 -20.23 -6.24 16.96
N LEU A 54 -20.28 -6.62 15.68
CA LEU A 54 -20.60 -7.98 15.26
C LEU A 54 -19.58 -8.99 15.80
N ASN A 55 -18.28 -8.71 15.65
CA ASN A 55 -17.21 -9.54 16.20
C ASN A 55 -17.30 -9.64 17.73
N GLY A 56 -17.56 -8.52 18.43
CA GLY A 56 -17.76 -8.50 19.88
C GLY A 56 -18.95 -9.35 20.34
N ALA A 57 -20.07 -9.29 19.63
CA ALA A 57 -21.25 -10.11 19.91
C ALA A 57 -20.96 -11.61 19.75
N ILE A 58 -20.24 -11.99 18.68
CA ILE A 58 -19.83 -13.38 18.43
C ILE A 58 -18.87 -13.86 19.52
N LEU A 59 -17.84 -13.08 19.85
CA LEU A 59 -16.88 -13.41 20.91
C LEU A 59 -17.57 -13.55 22.27
N SER A 60 -18.54 -12.69 22.59
CA SER A 60 -19.33 -12.78 23.82
C SER A 60 -20.11 -14.11 23.90
N LYS A 61 -20.69 -14.56 22.77
CA LYS A 61 -21.38 -15.85 22.70
C LYS A 61 -20.44 -17.04 22.83
N ILE A 62 -19.25 -16.98 22.20
CA ILE A 62 -18.23 -18.03 22.34
C ILE A 62 -17.74 -18.08 23.78
N LYS A 63 -17.51 -16.92 24.42
CA LYS A 63 -17.05 -16.80 25.82
C LYS A 63 -18.02 -17.46 26.80
N GLN A 64 -19.34 -17.40 26.55
CA GLN A 64 -20.35 -18.09 27.36
C GLN A 64 -20.21 -19.62 27.34
N LYS A 65 -19.69 -20.19 26.24
CA LYS A 65 -19.45 -21.64 26.11
C LYS A 65 -18.06 -22.05 26.53
N ASN A 66 -17.05 -21.30 26.10
CA ASN A 66 -15.64 -21.55 26.40
C ASN A 66 -14.85 -20.24 26.37
N LYS A 67 -14.41 -19.80 27.56
CA LYS A 67 -13.64 -18.55 27.71
C LYS A 67 -12.28 -18.62 27.04
N VAL A 68 -11.61 -19.78 27.12
CA VAL A 68 -10.27 -19.97 26.54
C VAL A 68 -10.33 -19.78 25.04
N ILE A 69 -11.26 -20.46 24.35
CA ILE A 69 -11.44 -20.31 22.89
C ILE A 69 -11.75 -18.86 22.51
N ALA A 70 -12.63 -18.18 23.25
CA ALA A 70 -12.97 -16.79 22.96
C ALA A 70 -11.74 -15.86 23.06
N TYR A 71 -10.93 -16.01 24.11
CA TYR A 71 -9.71 -15.20 24.25
C TYR A 71 -8.65 -15.57 23.21
N SER A 72 -8.51 -16.85 22.85
CA SER A 72 -7.62 -17.25 21.75
C SER A 72 -8.03 -16.61 20.42
N ILE A 73 -9.33 -16.62 20.08
CA ILE A 73 -9.83 -15.97 18.86
C ILE A 73 -9.59 -14.46 18.91
N LEU A 74 -9.85 -13.81 20.05
CA LEU A 74 -9.60 -12.38 20.22
C LEU A 74 -8.12 -12.04 19.99
N LEU A 75 -7.19 -12.80 20.60
CA LEU A 75 -5.76 -12.62 20.38
C LEU A 75 -5.39 -12.82 18.91
N LEU A 76 -5.93 -13.84 18.26
CA LEU A 76 -5.69 -14.07 16.83
C LEU A 76 -6.19 -12.90 15.97
N LEU A 77 -7.36 -12.33 16.27
CA LEU A 77 -7.93 -11.18 15.54
C LEU A 77 -7.11 -9.90 15.72
N ILE A 78 -6.54 -9.70 16.92
CA ILE A 78 -5.74 -8.50 17.22
C ILE A 78 -4.35 -8.60 16.60
N PHE A 79 -3.70 -9.75 16.78
CA PHE A 79 -2.29 -9.90 16.43
C PHE A 79 -2.06 -10.46 15.03
N THR A 80 -3.06 -11.08 14.39
CA THR A 80 -2.86 -11.79 13.12
C THR A 80 -4.05 -11.69 12.17
N ASN A 81 -3.85 -12.01 10.90
CA ASN A 81 -4.93 -12.21 9.93
C ASN A 81 -5.23 -13.70 9.65
N ILE A 82 -4.76 -14.64 10.49
CA ILE A 82 -4.82 -16.08 10.18
C ILE A 82 -6.24 -16.59 9.94
N LEU A 83 -7.23 -16.03 10.64
CA LEU A 83 -8.64 -16.39 10.51
C LEU A 83 -9.25 -15.97 9.17
N ALA A 84 -8.66 -14.96 8.51
CA ALA A 84 -9.02 -14.57 7.15
C ALA A 84 -8.24 -15.38 6.10
N VAL A 85 -6.95 -15.62 6.35
CA VAL A 85 -6.06 -16.35 5.43
C VAL A 85 -6.50 -17.79 5.23
N PHE A 86 -6.90 -18.49 6.30
CA PHE A 86 -7.28 -19.90 6.23
C PHE A 86 -8.42 -20.20 5.23
N PRO A 87 -9.61 -19.55 5.30
CA PRO A 87 -10.68 -19.81 4.34
C PRO A 87 -10.32 -19.36 2.92
N LEU A 88 -9.57 -18.27 2.79
CA LEU A 88 -9.07 -17.78 1.49
C LEU A 88 -8.15 -18.80 0.83
N ASN A 89 -7.20 -19.38 1.56
CA ASN A 89 -6.33 -20.43 1.06
C ASN A 89 -7.12 -21.69 0.68
N LEU A 90 -8.15 -22.06 1.45
CA LEU A 90 -9.02 -23.19 1.09
C LEU A 90 -9.69 -22.97 -0.27
N ILE A 91 -10.23 -21.77 -0.50
CA ILE A 91 -10.83 -21.39 -1.80
C ILE A 91 -9.79 -21.49 -2.93
N LYS A 92 -8.56 -20.98 -2.70
CA LYS A 92 -7.45 -21.09 -3.65
C LYS A 92 -7.12 -22.56 -4.00
N TYR A 93 -6.96 -23.43 -3.01
CA TYR A 93 -6.64 -24.85 -3.21
C TYR A 93 -7.76 -25.61 -3.92
N THR A 94 -9.02 -25.26 -3.65
CA THR A 94 -10.17 -25.91 -4.29
C THR A 94 -10.38 -25.48 -5.75
N GLY A 95 -9.67 -24.47 -6.24
CA GLY A 95 -9.85 -23.94 -7.59
C GLY A 95 -11.21 -23.30 -7.84
N LEU A 96 -12.00 -23.04 -6.79
CA LEU A 96 -13.33 -22.43 -6.89
C LEU A 96 -13.29 -21.02 -7.49
N ILE A 97 -12.14 -20.35 -7.37
CA ILE A 97 -11.86 -19.05 -7.98
C ILE A 97 -10.52 -19.15 -8.70
N GLN A 98 -10.55 -19.11 -10.03
CA GLN A 98 -9.35 -18.94 -10.85
C GLN A 98 -9.00 -17.45 -10.87
N PHE A 99 -8.08 -17.04 -10.00
CA PHE A 99 -7.59 -15.65 -9.94
C PHE A 99 -6.78 -15.24 -11.18
N SER A 100 -6.51 -16.16 -12.12
CA SER A 100 -5.57 -15.96 -13.24
C SER A 100 -6.21 -15.62 -14.59
N ASP A 101 -7.51 -15.77 -14.80
CA ASP A 101 -7.95 -16.05 -16.18
C ASP A 101 -8.57 -14.89 -16.98
N LYS A 102 -8.83 -13.72 -16.39
CA LYS A 102 -9.18 -12.51 -17.16
C LYS A 102 -8.86 -11.30 -16.31
N ILE A 103 -8.03 -10.36 -16.77
CA ILE A 103 -8.14 -8.90 -16.49
C ILE A 103 -7.06 -7.99 -17.13
N GLY A 104 -6.17 -8.47 -18.02
CA GLY A 104 -5.51 -7.69 -19.10
C GLY A 104 -5.51 -6.15 -19.05
N SER A 105 -4.87 -5.51 -18.05
CA SER A 105 -4.45 -4.09 -17.96
C SER A 105 -3.98 -3.79 -16.52
N PHE A 106 -3.85 -2.52 -16.10
CA PHE A 106 -3.29 -2.06 -14.79
C PHE A 106 -3.78 -2.82 -13.54
N GLU A 107 -4.89 -3.54 -13.67
CA GLU A 107 -5.52 -4.41 -12.67
C GLU A 107 -4.82 -5.78 -12.48
N ASP A 108 -4.05 -6.30 -13.45
CA ASP A 108 -3.38 -7.62 -13.37
C ASP A 108 -2.23 -7.67 -12.34
N PHE A 109 -1.45 -6.58 -12.27
CA PHE A 109 -0.39 -6.44 -11.27
C PHE A 109 -1.00 -6.38 -9.87
N ASN A 110 -2.12 -5.65 -9.73
CA ASN A 110 -2.81 -5.53 -8.45
C ASN A 110 -3.44 -6.86 -8.02
N ALA A 111 -4.09 -7.62 -8.90
CA ALA A 111 -4.75 -8.87 -8.54
C ALA A 111 -3.77 -9.96 -8.06
N THR A 112 -2.65 -10.15 -8.75
CA THR A 112 -1.64 -11.15 -8.36
C THR A 112 -0.88 -10.71 -7.13
N TYR A 113 -0.50 -9.42 -7.07
CA TYR A 113 0.13 -8.83 -5.89
C TYR A 113 -0.79 -8.90 -4.67
N PHE A 114 -2.07 -8.57 -4.83
CA PHE A 114 -3.11 -8.67 -3.82
C PHE A 114 -3.28 -10.10 -3.34
N ALA A 115 -3.43 -11.06 -4.26
CA ALA A 115 -3.51 -12.47 -3.91
C ALA A 115 -2.32 -12.87 -3.04
N ASP A 116 -1.10 -12.63 -3.52
CA ASP A 116 0.13 -12.94 -2.78
C ASP A 116 0.20 -12.28 -1.42
N LYS A 117 -0.36 -11.08 -1.29
CA LYS A 117 -0.35 -10.27 -0.07
C LYS A 117 -1.49 -10.66 0.89
N ALA A 118 -2.64 -11.08 0.40
CA ALA A 118 -3.85 -11.45 1.14
C ALA A 118 -3.79 -12.88 1.68
N PHE A 119 -3.09 -13.79 0.98
CA PHE A 119 -2.89 -15.18 1.42
C PHE A 119 -1.73 -15.36 2.43
N LYS A 120 -0.95 -14.31 2.72
CA LYS A 120 0.14 -14.36 3.69
C LYS A 120 -0.35 -14.04 5.10
N ILE A 121 0.12 -14.83 6.06
CA ILE A 121 -0.06 -14.51 7.48
C ILE A 121 0.77 -13.25 7.79
N ARG A 122 0.14 -12.29 8.46
CA ARG A 122 0.73 -11.00 8.84
C ARG A 122 0.45 -10.70 10.31
N TYR A 123 1.32 -9.86 10.88
CA TYR A 123 1.25 -9.44 12.28
C TYR A 123 1.03 -7.93 12.39
N HIS A 124 -0.11 -7.45 11.88
CA HIS A 124 -0.39 -6.02 11.70
C HIS A 124 -0.16 -5.17 12.95
N LEU A 125 -0.57 -5.64 14.14
CA LEU A 125 -0.34 -4.87 15.37
C LEU A 125 1.15 -4.77 15.69
N VAL A 126 1.92 -5.84 15.51
CA VAL A 126 3.37 -5.82 15.78
C VAL A 126 4.07 -4.90 14.79
N ASP A 127 3.70 -4.99 13.51
CA ASP A 127 4.25 -4.13 12.47
C ASP A 127 3.88 -2.66 12.70
N TYR A 128 2.64 -2.36 13.12
CA TYR A 128 2.22 -1.00 13.47
C TYR A 128 2.90 -0.46 14.73
N LEU A 129 3.05 -1.30 15.76
CA LEU A 129 3.82 -0.93 16.96
C LEU A 129 5.27 -0.62 16.62
N TYR A 130 5.87 -1.38 15.69
CA TYR A 130 7.20 -1.08 15.19
C TYR A 130 7.23 0.31 14.51
N GLU A 131 6.31 0.57 13.59
CA GLU A 131 6.20 1.84 12.85
C GLU A 131 6.07 3.06 13.78
N ILE A 132 5.28 2.99 14.85
CA ILE A 132 5.13 4.14 15.77
C ILE A 132 6.28 4.27 16.79
N THR A 133 7.17 3.28 16.89
CA THR A 133 8.29 3.27 17.84
C THR A 133 9.66 3.41 17.18
N HIS A 134 9.73 3.27 15.87
CA HIS A 134 10.95 3.37 15.08
C HIS A 134 10.76 4.42 14.00
N ASP A 135 11.85 5.09 13.66
CA ASP A 135 11.82 6.02 12.54
C ASP A 135 11.56 5.26 11.23
N TYR A 136 10.88 5.92 10.30
CA TYR A 136 10.57 5.36 8.99
C TYR A 136 11.03 6.33 7.92
N ASP A 137 12.22 6.07 7.37
CA ASP A 137 12.69 6.84 6.22
C ASP A 137 11.87 6.48 4.98
N SER A 138 11.01 7.41 4.53
CA SER A 138 10.35 7.25 3.24
C SER A 138 11.30 7.56 2.08
N ALA A 139 11.05 6.97 0.91
CA ALA A 139 11.80 7.29 -0.31
C ALA A 139 11.75 8.79 -0.64
N SER A 140 10.57 9.38 -0.44
CA SER A 140 10.31 10.81 -0.58
C SER A 140 11.14 11.65 0.38
N GLU A 141 11.17 11.30 1.65
CA GLU A 141 11.91 12.02 2.68
C GLU A 141 13.41 11.98 2.46
N ILE A 142 13.98 10.82 2.12
CA ILE A 142 15.43 10.71 1.83
C ILE A 142 15.80 11.66 0.68
N MET A 143 14.99 11.70 -0.38
CA MET A 143 15.22 12.56 -1.54
C MET A 143 15.09 14.05 -1.19
N VAL A 144 14.03 14.41 -0.46
CA VAL A 144 13.78 15.78 0.01
C VAL A 144 14.91 16.27 0.90
N ASN A 145 15.33 15.46 1.88
CA ASN A 145 16.40 15.81 2.81
C ASN A 145 17.71 16.00 2.06
N TYR A 146 18.07 15.07 1.18
CA TYR A 146 19.28 15.18 0.38
C TYR A 146 19.29 16.46 -0.48
N ILE A 147 18.18 16.78 -1.16
CA ILE A 147 18.08 18.00 -1.97
C ILE A 147 18.16 19.23 -1.08
N ASN A 148 17.47 19.27 0.06
CA ASN A 148 17.49 20.42 0.97
C ASN A 148 18.88 20.70 1.54
N GLU A 149 19.68 19.66 1.79
CA GLU A 149 21.06 19.79 2.28
C GLU A 149 22.04 20.29 1.21
N ASN A 150 21.72 20.08 -0.08
CA ASN A 150 22.66 20.32 -1.18
C ASN A 150 22.21 21.39 -2.20
N LYS A 151 20.96 21.84 -2.13
CA LYS A 151 20.40 22.86 -3.03
C LYS A 151 21.04 24.23 -2.80
N LYS A 152 21.08 25.03 -3.86
CA LYS A 152 21.44 26.45 -3.81
C LYS A 152 20.21 27.31 -4.07
N ILE A 153 20.28 28.55 -3.58
CA ILE A 153 19.25 29.55 -3.86
C ILE A 153 19.20 29.78 -5.37
N GLY A 154 18.00 29.63 -5.95
CA GLY A 154 17.76 29.78 -7.38
C GLY A 154 17.98 28.51 -8.20
N ASP A 155 18.36 27.38 -7.57
CA ASP A 155 18.35 26.09 -8.24
C ASP A 155 16.94 25.75 -8.72
N THR A 156 16.84 25.05 -9.85
CA THR A 156 15.59 24.53 -10.40
C THR A 156 15.72 23.04 -10.66
N PHE A 157 14.60 22.34 -10.82
CA PHE A 157 14.63 20.90 -11.06
C PHE A 157 13.58 20.42 -12.06
N ILE A 158 13.87 19.27 -12.66
CA ILE A 158 12.94 18.51 -13.49
C ILE A 158 12.90 17.04 -13.01
N SER A 159 11.75 16.38 -13.14
CA SER A 159 11.56 14.99 -12.72
C SER A 159 10.92 14.14 -13.81
N SER A 160 11.19 12.84 -13.77
CA SER A 160 10.65 11.87 -14.72
C SER A 160 9.12 11.79 -14.72
N ASP A 161 8.50 12.19 -13.61
CA ASP A 161 7.05 12.19 -13.46
C ASP A 161 6.55 13.38 -12.60
N GLY A 162 5.29 13.76 -12.78
CA GLY A 162 4.71 14.93 -12.12
C GLY A 162 4.40 14.77 -10.63
N GLY A 163 4.19 13.55 -10.12
CA GLY A 163 3.94 13.34 -8.69
C GLY A 163 5.20 13.55 -7.86
N THR A 164 6.36 13.11 -8.36
CA THR A 164 7.67 13.44 -7.76
C THR A 164 7.96 14.93 -7.87
N GLY A 165 7.59 15.55 -9.01
CA GLY A 165 7.66 17.00 -9.21
C GLY A 165 6.91 17.80 -8.15
N VAL A 166 5.63 17.49 -7.94
CA VAL A 166 4.79 18.19 -6.95
C VAL A 166 5.30 18.01 -5.53
N LEU A 167 5.72 16.79 -5.18
CA LEU A 167 6.29 16.48 -3.87
C LEU A 167 7.51 17.36 -3.57
N LEU A 168 8.50 17.35 -4.47
CA LEU A 168 9.74 18.07 -4.25
C LEU A 168 9.54 19.58 -4.28
N MET A 169 8.69 20.10 -5.18
CA MET A 169 8.34 21.51 -5.20
C MET A 169 7.77 21.97 -3.86
N PHE A 170 6.92 21.15 -3.23
CA PHE A 170 6.30 21.48 -1.94
C PHE A 170 7.28 21.44 -0.76
N TYR A 171 8.23 20.49 -0.76
CA TYR A 171 9.11 20.26 0.38
C TYR A 171 10.54 20.82 0.23
N THR A 172 10.91 21.31 -0.94
CA THR A 172 12.26 21.82 -1.21
C THR A 172 12.28 23.29 -1.67
N ASP A 173 11.13 23.94 -1.84
CA ASP A 173 11.00 25.31 -2.36
C ASP A 173 11.70 25.55 -3.71
N LEU A 174 12.15 24.50 -4.40
CA LEU A 174 12.77 24.60 -5.72
C LEU A 174 11.69 24.80 -6.78
N PRO A 175 11.87 25.71 -7.75
CA PRO A 175 11.01 25.80 -8.90
C PRO A 175 11.07 24.51 -9.73
N TYR A 176 9.89 23.93 -9.96
CA TYR A 176 9.73 22.77 -10.82
C TYR A 176 9.57 23.20 -12.28
N LEU A 177 10.51 22.77 -13.13
CA LEU A 177 10.48 23.03 -14.56
C LEU A 177 9.61 21.99 -15.25
N THR A 178 8.61 22.47 -16.00
CA THR A 178 7.86 21.60 -16.89
C THR A 178 8.64 21.35 -18.17
N LYS A 179 8.33 20.27 -18.89
CA LYS A 179 9.02 19.89 -20.14
C LYS A 179 9.01 20.96 -21.24
N ILE A 180 8.18 22.00 -21.10
CA ILE A 180 8.03 23.08 -22.08
C ILE A 180 9.04 24.22 -21.82
N ASP A 181 9.59 24.32 -20.61
CA ASP A 181 10.39 25.46 -20.16
C ASP A 181 11.91 25.17 -20.09
N SER A 182 12.34 23.99 -20.55
CA SER A 182 13.58 23.34 -20.14
C SER A 182 14.76 23.47 -21.12
N ASP A 183 14.86 24.56 -21.88
CA ASP A 183 15.96 24.82 -22.83
C ASP A 183 17.31 25.05 -22.09
N GLU A 184 17.82 24.03 -21.36
CA GLU A 184 19.12 23.95 -20.66
C GLU A 184 19.22 24.51 -19.22
N SER A 185 18.12 24.77 -18.50
CA SER A 185 18.16 25.53 -17.24
C SER A 185 18.04 24.73 -15.93
N ALA A 186 17.79 23.42 -15.96
CA ALA A 186 17.60 22.65 -14.73
C ALA A 186 18.93 22.45 -13.97
N ASN A 187 18.96 22.76 -12.69
CA ASN A 187 20.12 22.42 -11.84
C ASN A 187 20.07 20.95 -11.41
N TRP A 188 18.87 20.41 -11.28
CA TRP A 188 18.62 19.04 -10.82
C TRP A 188 17.77 18.28 -11.84
N ILE A 189 18.22 17.09 -12.24
CA ILE A 189 17.44 16.14 -13.03
C ILE A 189 17.21 14.91 -12.16
N ILE A 190 15.94 14.57 -11.96
CA ILE A 190 15.54 13.55 -10.99
C ILE A 190 14.96 12.36 -11.74
N PHE A 191 15.75 11.30 -11.79
CA PHE A 191 15.39 10.06 -12.46
C PHE A 191 15.06 8.98 -11.43
N TRP A 192 13.76 8.80 -11.20
CA TRP A 192 13.29 7.69 -10.39
C TRP A 192 13.05 6.46 -11.27
N ASN A 193 14.02 5.54 -11.28
CA ASN A 193 13.86 4.25 -11.94
C ASN A 193 12.92 3.37 -11.09
N MET A 194 11.64 3.36 -11.45
CA MET A 194 10.65 2.56 -10.75
C MET A 194 10.60 1.14 -11.30
N GLU A 195 10.59 0.18 -10.38
CA GLU A 195 10.22 -1.21 -10.66
C GLU A 195 8.69 -1.33 -10.76
N TYR A 196 8.07 -0.65 -11.73
CA TYR A 196 6.65 -0.81 -12.05
C TYR A 196 6.54 -1.45 -13.44
N PRO A 197 6.19 -2.75 -13.54
CA PRO A 197 6.25 -3.51 -14.79
C PRO A 197 5.13 -3.15 -15.79
N SER A 198 4.40 -2.04 -15.59
CA SER A 198 3.41 -1.64 -16.59
C SER A 198 4.11 -1.04 -17.81
N LEU A 199 3.71 -1.48 -19.00
CA LEU A 199 4.24 -0.99 -20.29
C LEU A 199 4.16 0.54 -20.40
N LYS A 200 3.12 1.16 -19.83
CA LYS A 200 2.97 2.63 -19.78
C LYS A 200 4.07 3.31 -18.97
N THR A 201 4.56 2.67 -17.90
CA THR A 201 5.63 3.23 -17.07
C THR A 201 6.98 3.12 -17.79
N GLN A 202 7.25 2.00 -18.47
CA GLN A 202 8.47 1.83 -19.27
C GLN A 202 8.53 2.81 -20.43
N GLU A 203 7.42 3.02 -21.15
CA GLU A 203 7.37 4.00 -22.23
C GLU A 203 7.55 5.44 -21.72
N GLN A 204 6.96 5.78 -20.56
CA GLN A 204 7.16 7.09 -19.94
C GLN A 204 8.60 7.32 -19.49
N GLN A 205 9.23 6.30 -18.89
CA GLN A 205 10.63 6.34 -18.51
C GLN A 205 11.54 6.50 -19.73
N GLN A 206 11.31 5.74 -20.79
CA GLN A 206 12.09 5.85 -22.03
C GLN A 206 11.92 7.24 -22.65
N ARG A 207 10.69 7.75 -22.79
CA ARG A 207 10.44 9.10 -23.31
C ARG A 207 11.10 10.19 -22.48
N PHE A 208 11.23 9.99 -21.16
CA PHE A 208 11.95 10.94 -20.31
C PHE A 208 13.46 10.82 -20.51
N ALA A 209 14.00 9.61 -20.59
CA ALA A 209 15.41 9.38 -20.92
C ALA A 209 15.78 10.01 -22.28
N ASP A 210 14.98 9.77 -23.33
CA ASP A 210 15.18 10.35 -24.66
C ASP A 210 15.15 11.89 -24.62
N PHE A 211 14.25 12.45 -23.80
CA PHE A 211 14.16 13.89 -23.58
C PHE A 211 15.39 14.44 -22.86
N ILE A 212 15.89 13.73 -21.83
CA ILE A 212 17.12 14.13 -21.14
C ILE A 212 18.30 14.10 -22.10
N ASP A 213 18.47 13.01 -22.86
CA ASP A 213 19.56 12.85 -23.84
C ASP A 213 19.52 13.92 -24.95
N SER A 214 18.33 14.39 -25.32
CA SER A 214 18.16 15.39 -26.38
C SER A 214 18.36 16.84 -25.91
N ASN A 215 18.17 17.13 -24.62
CA ASN A 215 18.12 18.51 -24.10
C ASN A 215 19.19 18.83 -23.04
N PHE A 216 19.88 17.82 -22.51
CA PHE A 216 20.83 17.99 -21.43
C PHE A 216 22.16 17.29 -21.73
N ASP A 217 23.26 18.02 -21.60
CA ASP A 217 24.60 17.45 -21.59
C ASP A 217 24.91 16.90 -20.18
N LEU A 218 24.62 15.61 -19.97
CA LEU A 218 24.84 14.93 -18.68
C LEU A 218 26.30 14.94 -18.21
N SER A 219 27.28 15.20 -19.08
CA SER A 219 28.68 15.32 -18.67
C SER A 219 28.92 16.51 -17.72
N LYS A 220 28.07 17.54 -17.80
CA LYS A 220 28.05 18.70 -16.90
C LYS A 220 27.45 18.40 -15.54
N TYR A 221 26.82 17.25 -15.36
CA TYR A 221 26.17 16.86 -14.11
C TYR A 221 27.03 15.86 -13.35
N GLN A 222 26.85 15.84 -12.04
CA GLN A 222 27.30 14.79 -11.14
C GLN A 222 26.12 13.85 -10.91
N GLU A 223 26.33 12.57 -11.20
CA GLU A 223 25.38 11.52 -10.85
C GLU A 223 25.49 11.20 -9.35
N ILE A 224 24.33 11.06 -8.72
CA ILE A 224 24.15 10.79 -7.30
C ILE A 224 23.15 9.66 -7.18
N THR A 225 23.58 8.52 -6.65
CA THR A 225 22.71 7.38 -6.38
C THR A 225 22.28 7.40 -4.92
N LEU A 226 20.97 7.49 -4.68
CA LEU A 226 20.40 7.39 -3.34
C LEU A 226 19.80 5.99 -3.13
N ASN A 227 20.25 5.31 -2.08
CA ASN A 227 19.72 4.03 -1.65
C ASN A 227 18.39 4.24 -0.90
N ILE A 228 17.27 3.94 -1.55
CA ILE A 228 15.92 4.22 -1.03
C ILE A 228 14.97 3.05 -1.22
N SER A 229 13.70 3.18 -0.84
CA SER A 229 12.69 2.16 -1.09
C SER A 229 12.41 2.02 -2.59
N ASN A 230 12.25 0.79 -3.07
CA ASN A 230 11.73 0.52 -4.41
C ASN A 230 10.23 0.84 -4.56
N VAL A 231 9.53 1.13 -3.45
CA VAL A 231 8.13 1.54 -3.45
C VAL A 231 8.03 3.06 -3.44
N ARG A 232 7.47 3.60 -4.51
CA ARG A 232 7.33 5.04 -4.73
C ARG A 232 6.47 5.75 -3.69
N PHE A 233 5.30 5.19 -3.40
CA PHE A 233 4.35 5.77 -2.47
C PHE A 233 4.35 4.94 -1.20
N THR A 234 5.30 5.20 -0.31
CA THR A 234 5.24 4.67 1.06
C THR A 234 4.00 5.16 1.80
N GLU A 235 3.50 6.35 1.44
CA GLU A 235 2.28 6.98 1.97
C GLU A 235 1.02 6.62 1.16
N THR A 236 1.05 5.51 0.42
CA THR A 236 -0.13 5.06 -0.31
C THR A 236 -1.30 4.80 0.65
N PRO A 237 -2.51 5.32 0.36
CA PRO A 237 -3.68 5.04 1.18
C PRO A 237 -4.14 3.58 1.03
N ASN A 238 -3.51 2.78 0.16
CA ASN A 238 -3.80 1.38 -0.01
C ASN A 238 -3.02 0.55 1.03
N PRO A 239 -3.70 -0.08 2.02
CA PRO A 239 -3.05 -0.85 3.08
C PRO A 239 -2.21 -2.04 2.58
N ILE A 240 -2.45 -2.53 1.36
CA ILE A 240 -1.75 -3.67 0.78
C ILE A 240 -0.32 -3.29 0.34
N HIS A 241 -0.11 -2.01 0.01
CA HIS A 241 1.19 -1.46 -0.39
C HIS A 241 1.91 -0.76 0.77
N HIS A 242 1.25 -0.56 1.92
CA HIS A 242 1.87 0.00 3.12
C HIS A 242 3.05 -0.86 3.59
N LYS A 243 4.19 -0.21 3.83
CA LYS A 243 5.38 -0.82 4.42
C LYS A 243 5.56 -0.23 5.81
N TYR A 244 5.69 -1.11 6.80
CA TYR A 244 5.85 -0.73 8.21
C TYR A 244 7.33 -0.53 8.62
N ARG A 245 8.26 -0.84 7.73
CA ARG A 245 9.71 -0.78 7.96
C ARG A 245 10.39 -0.17 6.76
N THR A 246 11.35 0.72 7.00
CA THR A 246 12.23 1.25 5.96
C THR A 246 12.90 0.10 5.23
N ASP A 247 12.86 0.15 3.91
CA ASP A 247 13.68 -0.70 3.07
C ASP A 247 14.49 0.15 2.10
N ARG A 248 15.70 -0.31 1.81
CA ARG A 248 16.68 0.38 0.95
C ARG A 248 17.08 -0.51 -0.24
N ASN A 249 16.10 -1.26 -0.75
CA ASN A 249 16.28 -2.24 -1.81
C ASN A 249 16.16 -1.63 -3.22
N GLY A 250 15.94 -0.32 -3.32
CA GLY A 250 15.84 0.41 -4.57
C GLY A 250 16.83 1.57 -4.63
N GLU A 251 16.89 2.19 -5.80
CA GLU A 251 17.80 3.28 -6.09
C GLU A 251 17.06 4.41 -6.80
N VAL A 252 17.41 5.65 -6.47
CA VAL A 252 17.08 6.83 -7.27
C VAL A 252 18.35 7.48 -7.74
N ILE A 253 18.34 7.86 -9.01
CA ILE A 253 19.46 8.55 -9.63
C ILE A 253 19.08 10.02 -9.74
N LEU A 254 19.87 10.88 -9.10
CA LEU A 254 19.81 12.32 -9.23
C LEU A 254 21.01 12.78 -10.05
N TYR A 255 20.80 13.72 -10.95
CA TYR A 255 21.88 14.45 -11.60
C TYR A 255 21.85 15.89 -11.10
N HIS A 256 22.93 16.34 -10.50
CA HIS A 256 23.09 17.72 -10.04
C HIS A 256 24.15 18.42 -10.88
N LEU A 257 23.83 19.60 -11.41
CA LEU A 257 24.74 20.38 -12.23
C LEU A 257 26.02 20.67 -11.46
N LYS A 258 27.18 20.26 -11.99
CA LYS A 258 28.48 20.56 -11.39
C LYS A 258 28.61 22.07 -11.34
N THR A 259 28.69 22.62 -10.14
CA THR A 259 28.95 24.05 -10.01
C THR A 259 30.29 24.34 -10.67
N LYS A 260 30.33 25.31 -11.60
CA LYS A 260 31.59 25.81 -12.15
C LYS A 260 32.51 26.07 -10.97
N THR A 261 33.58 25.29 -10.85
CA THR A 261 34.71 25.68 -10.01
C THR A 261 35.09 27.08 -10.46
N PRO A 262 35.11 28.08 -9.56
CA PRO A 262 35.50 29.43 -9.91
C PRO A 262 36.91 29.47 -10.51
#